data_AF-F3SG85-F1
#
_entry.id   AF-F3SG85-F1
#
_cell.length_a   1.000
_cell.length_b   1.000
_cell.length_c   1.000
_cell.angle_alpha   90.00
_cell.angle_beta   90.00
_cell.angle_gamma   90.00
#
_symmetry.space_group_name_H-M   'P 1'
#
loop_
_entity.id
_entity.type
_entity.pdbx_description
1 polymer ?
#
loop_
_entity_poly.entity_id
_entity_poly.type
_entity_poly.pdbx_seq_one_letter_code
_entity_poly.pdbx_strand_id
1 'polypeptide(L)'
;MSIKKCLHAILMGIQTGSAVYLIVLAFSIQKHPPTTSNIISVMVMSGLIGIVSSILKTLEDRFSFLASILLHFVAVAVLVCCFMVYNNWGFLIANWHFWLDFILIYLFVWLFLYLDTNLKTKKINSALAKRRKEKEGK
;
A
#
# COMPACT_ATOMS: atom_id res chain seq x y z
N MET A 1 -19.39 -1.57 -5.26
CA MET A 1 -18.41 -2.41 -4.52
C MET A 1 -19.13 -3.07 -3.35
N SER A 2 -18.93 -4.37 -3.09
CA SER A 2 -19.60 -5.07 -1.97
C SER A 2 -18.88 -4.80 -0.64
N ILE A 3 -19.61 -4.77 0.48
CA ILE A 3 -19.08 -4.55 1.85
C ILE A 3 -17.92 -5.51 2.16
N LYS A 4 -18.01 -6.78 1.75
CA LYS A 4 -16.95 -7.78 1.97
C LYS A 4 -15.64 -7.41 1.27
N LYS A 5 -15.72 -6.85 0.06
CA LYS A 5 -14.53 -6.39 -0.69
C LYS A 5 -13.90 -5.17 -0.02
N CYS A 6 -14.72 -4.26 0.52
CA CYS A 6 -14.24 -3.10 1.27
C CYS A 6 -13.51 -3.52 2.54
N LEU A 7 -14.10 -4.41 3.34
CA LEU A 7 -13.49 -4.89 4.57
C LEU A 7 -12.16 -5.61 4.32
N HIS A 8 -12.11 -6.45 3.29
CA HIS A 8 -10.87 -7.11 2.87
C HIS A 8 -9.80 -6.11 2.41
N ALA A 9 -10.20 -5.09 1.64
CA ALA A 9 -9.29 -4.05 1.18
C ALA A 9 -8.71 -3.24 2.35
N ILE A 10 -9.53 -2.88 3.33
CA ILE A 10 -9.10 -2.21 4.56
C ILE A 10 -8.07 -3.07 5.31
N LEU A 11 -8.36 -4.36 5.52
CA LEU A 11 -7.45 -5.27 6.24
C LEU A 11 -6.10 -5.41 5.54
N MET A 12 -6.10 -5.56 4.21
CA MET A 12 -4.86 -5.60 3.41
C MET A 12 -4.09 -4.27 3.51
N GLY A 13 -4.80 -3.15 3.48
CA GLY A 13 -4.23 -1.82 3.68
C GLY A 13 -3.56 -1.69 5.05
N ILE A 14 -4.27 -2.03 6.13
CA ILE A 14 -3.73 -2.00 7.49
C ILE A 14 -2.52 -2.94 7.65
N GLN A 15 -2.58 -4.16 7.11
CA GLN A 15 -1.47 -5.12 7.18
C GLN A 15 -0.21 -4.54 6.51
N THR A 16 -0.34 -3.96 5.33
CA THR A 16 0.79 -3.39 4.59
C THR A 16 1.32 -2.14 5.28
N GLY A 17 0.45 -1.19 5.61
CA GLY A 17 0.86 0.06 6.24
C GLY A 17 1.44 -0.11 7.65
N SER A 18 0.92 -1.05 8.46
CA SER A 18 1.52 -1.36 9.76
C SER A 18 2.92 -1.97 9.64
N ALA A 19 3.13 -2.90 8.70
CA ALA A 19 4.44 -3.49 8.45
C ALA A 19 5.46 -2.43 8.01
N VAL A 20 5.05 -1.53 7.10
CA VAL A 20 5.90 -0.42 6.63
C VAL A 20 6.22 0.53 7.77
N TYR A 21 5.25 0.90 8.60
CA TYR A 21 5.48 1.78 9.75
C TYR A 21 6.47 1.18 10.75
N LEU A 22 6.38 -0.11 11.04
CA LEU A 22 7.35 -0.81 11.89
C LEU A 22 8.76 -0.81 11.29
N ILE A 23 8.89 -0.96 9.98
CA ILE A 23 10.17 -0.87 9.28
C ILE A 23 10.75 0.55 9.42
N VAL A 24 9.93 1.59 9.23
CA VAL A 24 10.33 2.99 9.39
C VAL A 24 10.82 3.28 10.81
N LEU A 25 10.13 2.74 11.83
CA LEU A 25 10.58 2.79 13.23
C LEU A 25 11.91 2.04 13.44
N ALA A 26 12.06 0.85 12.87
CA ALA A 26 13.27 0.04 13.02
C ALA A 26 14.51 0.74 12.46
N PHE A 27 14.36 1.47 11.36
CA PHE A 27 15.42 2.29 10.79
C PHE A 27 15.61 3.65 11.47
N SER A 28 14.87 3.93 12.56
CA SER A 28 14.92 5.20 13.31
C SER A 28 14.72 6.44 12.41
N ILE A 29 13.97 6.30 11.32
CA ILE A 29 13.64 7.40 10.41
C ILE A 29 12.78 8.43 11.16
N GLN A 30 11.88 7.93 12.02
CA GLN A 30 11.15 8.77 12.95
C GLN A 30 12.02 9.08 14.18
N LYS A 31 12.46 10.34 14.32
CA LYS A 31 13.33 10.80 15.42
C LYS A 31 12.62 10.94 16.77
N HIS A 32 11.29 10.95 16.79
CA HIS A 32 10.48 11.10 18.00
C HIS A 32 9.72 9.81 18.33
N PRO A 33 9.47 9.52 19.62
CA PRO A 33 8.70 8.35 20.01
C PRO A 33 7.32 8.32 19.34
N PRO A 34 6.86 7.15 18.87
CA PRO A 34 5.51 6.99 18.34
C PRO A 34 4.47 7.39 19.40
N THR A 35 3.59 8.33 19.08
CA THR A 35 2.43 8.60 19.91
C THR A 35 1.28 7.66 19.54
N THR A 36 0.37 7.40 20.47
CA THR A 36 -0.85 6.63 20.19
C THR A 36 -1.67 7.26 19.05
N SER A 37 -1.68 8.59 18.95
CA SER A 37 -2.31 9.33 17.84
C SER A 37 -1.69 9.00 16.48
N ASN A 38 -0.35 8.92 16.41
CA ASN A 38 0.35 8.58 15.18
C ASN A 38 0.03 7.14 14.74
N ILE A 39 -0.01 6.21 15.70
CA ILE A 39 -0.34 4.80 15.43
C ILE A 39 -1.76 4.69 14.86
N ILE A 40 -2.75 5.31 15.52
CA ILE A 40 -4.14 5.28 15.06
C ILE A 40 -4.26 5.96 13.68
N SER A 41 -3.62 7.11 13.51
CA SER A 41 -3.59 7.82 12.22
C SER A 41 -3.05 6.94 11.10
N VAL A 42 -1.93 6.24 11.34
CA VAL A 42 -1.34 5.32 10.37
C VAL A 42 -2.27 4.16 10.06
N MET A 43 -2.93 3.55 11.05
CA MET A 43 -3.87 2.46 10.82
C MET A 43 -5.07 2.91 9.97
N VAL A 44 -5.68 4.04 10.32
CA VAL A 44 -6.83 4.59 9.58
C VAL A 44 -6.41 4.96 8.15
N MET A 45 -5.30 5.68 8.00
CA MET A 45 -4.75 6.06 6.70
C MET A 45 -4.48 4.82 5.84
N SER A 46 -3.85 3.80 6.40
CA SER A 46 -3.53 2.56 5.68
C SER A 46 -4.78 1.81 5.23
N GLY A 47 -5.82 1.78 6.06
CA GLY A 47 -7.13 1.24 5.68
C GLY A 47 -7.77 2.00 4.50
N LEU A 48 -7.70 3.34 4.52
CA LEU A 48 -8.17 4.19 3.43
C LEU A 48 -7.37 3.97 2.14
N ILE A 49 -6.04 3.83 2.22
CA ILE A 49 -5.19 3.47 1.07
C ILE A 49 -5.66 2.13 0.49
N GLY A 50 -5.94 1.13 1.33
CA GLY A 50 -6.48 -0.15 0.88
C GLY A 50 -7.78 -0.02 0.08
N ILE A 51 -8.71 0.82 0.54
CA ILE A 51 -9.96 1.13 -0.19
C ILE A 51 -9.65 1.79 -1.53
N VAL A 52 -8.80 2.82 -1.54
CA VAL A 52 -8.38 3.52 -2.76
C VAL A 52 -7.79 2.55 -3.78
N SER A 53 -6.89 1.66 -3.35
CA SER A 53 -6.32 0.61 -4.21
C SER A 53 -7.39 -0.30 -4.82
N SER A 54 -8.39 -0.70 -4.02
CA SER A 54 -9.48 -1.54 -4.52
C SER A 54 -10.40 -0.82 -5.51
N ILE A 55 -10.65 0.47 -5.29
CA ILE A 55 -11.45 1.28 -6.22
C ILE A 55 -10.67 1.43 -7.53
N LEU A 56 -9.39 1.77 -7.48
CA LEU A 56 -8.57 1.95 -8.67
C LEU A 56 -8.40 0.68 -9.47
N LYS A 57 -8.25 -0.47 -8.81
CA LYS A 57 -8.28 -1.77 -9.48
C LYS A 57 -9.58 -2.04 -10.23
N THR A 58 -10.71 -1.54 -9.72
CA THR A 58 -12.01 -1.65 -10.44
C THR A 58 -12.09 -0.68 -11.62
N LEU A 59 -11.40 0.45 -11.53
CA LEU A 59 -11.33 1.45 -12.59
C LEU A 59 -10.26 1.14 -13.64
N GLU A 60 -9.29 0.28 -13.31
CA GLU A 60 -8.21 -0.17 -14.19
C GLU A 60 -8.73 -0.88 -15.45
N ASP A 61 -9.89 -1.55 -15.38
CA ASP A 61 -10.55 -2.09 -16.58
C ASP A 61 -10.97 -0.99 -17.60
N ARG A 62 -11.02 0.27 -17.15
CA ARG A 62 -11.45 1.43 -17.95
C ARG A 62 -10.33 2.42 -18.26
N PHE A 63 -9.22 2.36 -17.54
CA PHE A 63 -8.08 3.28 -17.67
C PHE A 63 -6.79 2.51 -17.98
N SER A 64 -5.88 3.12 -18.74
CA SER A 64 -4.56 2.52 -18.97
C SER A 64 -3.82 2.26 -17.65
N PHE A 65 -3.04 1.17 -17.60
CA PHE A 65 -2.23 0.77 -16.45
C PHE A 65 -1.40 1.94 -15.86
N LEU A 66 -0.81 2.76 -16.74
CA LEU A 66 -0.03 3.93 -16.34
C LEU A 66 -0.88 4.98 -15.61
N ALA A 67 -2.11 5.21 -16.08
CA ALA A 67 -3.04 6.17 -15.47
C ALA A 67 -3.52 5.69 -14.10
N SER A 68 -3.77 4.38 -13.94
CA SER A 68 -4.14 3.79 -12.64
C SER A 68 -3.02 3.97 -11.60
N ILE A 69 -1.77 3.72 -12.00
CA ILE A 69 -0.60 3.93 -11.12
C ILE A 69 -0.44 5.39 -10.72
N LEU A 70 -0.56 6.32 -11.68
CA LEU A 70 -0.41 7.74 -11.40
C LEU A 70 -1.53 8.24 -10.49
N LEU A 71 -2.76 7.80 -10.71
CA LEU A 71 -3.89 8.14 -9.84
C LEU A 71 -3.70 7.54 -8.44
N HIS A 72 -3.19 6.31 -8.33
CA HIS A 72 -2.86 5.71 -7.03
C HIS A 72 -1.83 6.53 -6.27
N PHE A 73 -0.73 6.90 -6.94
CA PHE A 73 0.32 7.72 -6.35
C PHE A 73 -0.22 9.06 -5.84
N VAL A 74 -1.00 9.77 -6.66
CA VAL A 74 -1.62 11.05 -6.28
C VAL A 74 -2.58 10.87 -5.11
N ALA A 75 -3.43 9.84 -5.13
CA ALA A 75 -4.40 9.59 -4.07
C ALA A 75 -3.72 9.29 -2.74
N VAL A 76 -2.65 8.49 -2.74
CA VAL A 76 -1.84 8.22 -1.53
C VAL A 76 -1.15 9.49 -1.05
N ALA A 77 -0.57 10.29 -1.95
CA ALA A 77 0.09 11.55 -1.60
C ALA A 77 -0.87 12.54 -0.93
N VAL A 78 -2.07 12.73 -1.50
CA VAL A 78 -3.11 13.58 -0.92
C VAL A 78 -3.51 13.09 0.46
N LEU A 79 -3.71 11.77 0.62
CA LEU A 79 -4.09 11.18 1.89
C LEU A 79 -3.02 11.43 2.97
N VAL A 80 -1.74 11.20 2.64
CA VAL A 80 -0.61 11.47 3.54
C VAL A 80 -0.58 12.95 3.92
N CYS A 81 -0.73 13.87 2.96
CA CYS A 81 -0.77 15.30 3.23
C CYS A 81 -1.90 15.68 4.20
N CYS A 82 -3.11 15.13 4.01
CA CYS A 82 -4.24 15.36 4.90
C CYS A 82 -3.92 14.92 6.34
N PHE A 83 -3.33 13.73 6.52
CA PHE A 83 -2.96 13.21 7.84
C PHE A 83 -1.79 13.97 8.47
N MET A 84 -0.86 14.48 7.68
CA MET A 84 0.21 15.34 8.19
C MET A 84 -0.33 16.67 8.71
N VAL A 85 -1.24 17.32 7.98
CA VAL A 85 -1.92 18.53 8.45
C VAL A 85 -2.72 18.25 9.72
N TYR A 86 -3.47 17.13 9.75
CA TYR A 86 -4.23 16.71 10.93
C TYR A 86 -3.35 16.48 12.17
N ASN A 87 -2.15 15.92 12.00
CA ASN A 87 -1.19 15.71 13.09
C ASN A 87 -0.29 16.93 13.37
N ASN A 88 -0.63 18.13 12.89
CA ASN A 88 0.14 19.38 13.02
C ASN A 88 1.55 19.34 12.40
N TRP A 89 1.81 18.42 11.47
CA TRP A 89 3.08 18.30 10.74
C TRP A 89 3.00 18.88 9.32
N GLY A 90 1.94 19.63 9.00
CA GLY A 90 1.73 20.21 7.67
C GLY A 90 2.88 21.09 7.17
N PHE A 91 3.66 21.71 8.06
CA PHE A 91 4.83 22.52 7.69
C PHE A 91 5.92 21.71 6.98
N LEU A 92 6.01 20.40 7.22
CA LEU A 92 6.99 19.52 6.58
C LEU A 92 6.68 19.30 5.09
N ILE A 93 5.41 19.45 4.68
CA ILE A 93 4.97 19.26 3.29
C ILE A 93 5.62 20.30 2.36
N ALA A 94 5.92 21.50 2.86
CA ALA A 94 6.60 22.54 2.09
C ALA A 94 8.09 22.25 1.86
N ASN A 95 8.67 21.28 2.57
CA ASN A 95 10.07 20.93 2.45
C ASN A 95 10.28 19.93 1.29
N TRP A 96 11.22 20.21 0.40
CA TRP A 96 11.59 19.30 -0.68
C TRP A 96 12.04 17.91 -0.20
N HIS A 97 12.71 17.84 0.96
CA HIS A 97 13.20 16.58 1.52
C HIS A 97 12.06 15.59 1.82
N PHE A 98 10.91 16.11 2.28
CA PHE A 98 9.73 15.30 2.55
C PHE A 98 9.25 14.55 1.29
N TRP A 99 9.24 15.23 0.14
CA TRP A 99 8.80 14.62 -1.11
C TRP A 99 9.77 13.55 -1.62
N LEU A 100 11.07 13.75 -1.43
CA LEU A 100 12.08 12.73 -1.72
C LEU A 100 11.88 11.48 -0.87
N ASP A 101 11.72 11.65 0.45
CA ASP A 101 11.47 10.53 1.37
C ASP A 101 10.16 9.80 1.03
N PHE A 102 9.09 10.55 0.74
CA PHE A 102 7.82 9.99 0.33
C PHE A 102 7.93 9.14 -0.94
N ILE A 103 8.60 9.64 -1.98
CA ILE A 103 8.80 8.90 -3.24
C ILE A 103 9.62 7.64 -2.98
N LEU A 104 10.68 7.73 -2.16
CA LEU A 104 11.55 6.60 -1.87
C LEU A 104 10.82 5.50 -1.09
N ILE A 105 10.04 5.86 -0.06
CA ILE A 105 9.20 4.92 0.68
C ILE A 105 8.14 4.33 -0.25
N TYR A 106 7.47 5.14 -1.07
CA TYR A 106 6.46 4.66 -2.00
C TYR A 106 7.02 3.63 -2.97
N LEU A 107 8.18 3.90 -3.59
CA LEU A 107 8.86 2.97 -4.50
C LEU A 107 9.27 1.68 -3.77
N PHE A 108 9.76 1.79 -2.53
CA PHE A 108 10.15 0.64 -1.73
C PHE A 108 8.96 -0.27 -1.41
N VAL A 109 7.84 0.31 -0.95
CA VAL A 109 6.61 -0.43 -0.67
C VAL A 109 6.04 -1.05 -1.94
N TRP A 110 6.03 -0.30 -3.04
CA TRP A 110 5.54 -0.78 -4.32
C TRP A 110 6.39 -1.95 -4.84
N LEU A 111 7.72 -1.88 -4.74
CA LEU A 111 8.62 -2.96 -5.10
C LEU A 111 8.34 -4.22 -4.26
N PHE A 112 8.15 -4.07 -2.95
CA PHE A 112 7.84 -5.19 -2.07
C PHE A 112 6.50 -5.86 -2.43
N LEU A 113 5.47 -5.06 -2.70
CA LEU A 113 4.17 -5.55 -3.17
C LEU A 113 4.24 -6.22 -4.55
N TYR A 114 5.05 -5.68 -5.45
CA TYR A 114 5.30 -6.26 -6.77
C TYR A 114 5.99 -7.63 -6.65
N LEU A 115 7.00 -7.74 -5.78
CA LEU A 115 7.68 -9.01 -5.51
C LEU A 115 6.74 -10.04 -4.88
N ASP A 116 5.96 -9.67 -3.87
CA ASP A 116 4.96 -10.55 -3.25
C ASP A 116 3.93 -11.06 -4.27
N THR A 117 3.43 -10.17 -5.14
CA THR A 117 2.48 -10.53 -6.20
C THR A 117 3.11 -11.51 -7.19
N ASN A 118 4.36 -11.28 -7.62
CA ASN A 118 5.07 -12.19 -8.52
C ASN A 118 5.33 -13.56 -7.89
N LEU A 119 5.71 -13.61 -6.61
CA LEU A 119 5.92 -14.86 -5.89
C LEU A 119 4.62 -15.66 -5.73
N LYS A 120 3.50 -14.98 -5.44
CA LYS A 120 2.17 -15.60 -5.38
C LYS A 120 1.74 -16.17 -6.73
N THR A 121 1.93 -15.41 -7.81
CA THR A 121 1.63 -15.88 -9.18
C THR A 121 2.47 -17.10 -9.54
N LYS A 122 3.77 -17.12 -9.22
CA LYS A 122 4.64 -18.28 -9.44
C LYS A 122 4.19 -19.51 -8.65
N LYS A 123 3.79 -19.34 -7.38
CA LYS A 123 3.24 -20.44 -6.55
C LYS A 123 1.92 -21.00 -7.09
N ILE A 124 1.02 -20.14 -7.59
CA ILE A 124 -0.24 -20.58 -8.18
C ILE A 124 0.02 -21.35 -9.48
N ASN A 125 0.90 -20.82 -10.34
CA ASN A 125 1.24 -21.48 -11.61
C ASN A 125 1.95 -22.82 -11.39
N SER A 126 2.82 -22.95 -10.38
CA SER A 126 3.45 -24.23 -10.05
C SER A 126 2.46 -25.23 -9.46
N ALA A 127 1.51 -24.80 -8.63
CA ALA A 127 0.44 -25.66 -8.11
C ALA A 127 -0.51 -26.14 -9.23
N LEU A 128 -0.85 -25.28 -10.19
CA LEU A 128 -1.66 -25.65 -11.36
C LEU A 128 -0.91 -26.60 -12.30
N ALA A 129 0.38 -26.36 -12.54
CA ALA A 129 1.22 -27.25 -13.34
C ALA A 129 1.35 -28.65 -12.71
N LYS A 130 1.49 -28.71 -11.37
CA LYS A 130 1.52 -29.98 -10.64
C LYS A 130 0.20 -30.76 -10.78
N ARG A 131 -0.95 -30.07 -10.64
CA ARG A 131 -2.28 -30.68 -10.83
C ARG A 131 -2.55 -31.14 -12.27
N ARG A 132 -2.01 -30.45 -13.29
CA ARG A 132 -2.10 -30.90 -14.69
C ARG A 132 -1.29 -32.18 -14.92
N LYS A 133 -0.05 -32.24 -14.42
CA LYS A 133 0.79 -33.44 -14.53
C LYS A 133 0.19 -34.66 -13.82
N GLU A 134 -0.46 -34.47 -12.67
CA GLU A 134 -1.18 -35.55 -11.96
C GLU A 134 -2.43 -36.04 -12.71
N LYS A 135 -3.01 -35.23 -13.61
CA LYS A 135 -4.15 -35.62 -14.46
C LYS A 135 -3.74 -36.26 -15.80
N GLU A 136 -2.56 -35.92 -16.33
CA GLU A 136 -2.01 -36.50 -17.57
C GLU A 136 -1.25 -37.81 -17.34
N GLY A 137 -0.83 -38.09 -16.10
CA GLY A 137 -0.17 -39.35 -15.70
C GLY A 137 -1.12 -40.46 -15.22
N LYS A 138 -2.44 -40.31 -15.43
CA LYS A 138 -3.48 -41.32 -15.21
C LYS A 138 -4.19 -41.58 -16.53
#